data_AF-A0A2D5ZRM1-F1
#
_entry.id   AF-A0A2D5ZRM1-F1
#
_cell.length_a   1.000
_cell.length_b   1.000
_cell.length_c   1.000
_cell.angle_alpha   90.00
_cell.angle_beta   90.00
_cell.angle_gamma   90.00
#
_symmetry.space_group_name_H-M   'P 1'
#
loop_
_entity.id
_entity.type
_entity.pdbx_description
1 polymer ?
#
loop_
_entity_poly.entity_id
_entity_poly.type
_entity_poly.pdbx_seq_one_letter_code
_entity_poly.pdbx_strand_id
1 'polypeptide(L)'
;GFVGDGTARIAALLAMAAPSLILWSAVGVRDAPIHLCLMIGMAAACRLESQARLPMLVVACLSVGILTGLRPHVGVIVGLGVIAGTLRRPSIPRVAGLAFLVVGVGTAIAAAGQGFLGYEHIVQEWGLQALATKRMDLATGGDSSYMAHVNIANPGELVRFLPIAIFYFFFSPFPWEATRSSLALMSLPESLCWYTLLPAAAVGTAMLLRSRPPGIATLAIVMTCLGIVYTLLEGNVGTLYRHRVQFQLLALVPIAAGLGRFLGPRFAFCRET
;
A
#
# COMPACT_ATOMS: atom_id res chain seq x y z
N GLY A 1 3.59 10.80 -19.43
CA GLY A 1 3.81 9.68 -18.49
C GLY A 1 2.51 9.34 -17.78
N PHE A 2 2.48 8.28 -16.96
CA PHE A 2 1.31 7.86 -16.15
C PHE A 2 0.69 9.00 -15.32
N VAL A 3 1.54 9.97 -14.95
CA VAL A 3 1.23 11.14 -14.15
C VAL A 3 1.96 12.32 -14.81
N GLY A 4 1.33 13.51 -14.88
CA GLY A 4 1.98 14.72 -15.42
C GLY A 4 3.17 15.17 -14.56
N ASP A 5 4.16 15.84 -15.16
CA ASP A 5 5.42 16.22 -14.48
C ASP A 5 5.18 17.07 -13.22
N GLY A 6 4.18 17.95 -13.23
CA GLY A 6 3.80 18.74 -12.05
C GLY A 6 3.27 17.89 -10.90
N THR A 7 2.40 16.93 -11.21
CA THR A 7 1.83 15.99 -10.23
C THR A 7 2.90 15.07 -9.65
N ALA A 8 3.85 14.61 -10.46
CA ALA A 8 4.98 13.81 -10.00
C ALA A 8 5.88 14.59 -9.03
N ARG A 9 6.16 15.87 -9.32
CA ARG A 9 6.93 16.75 -8.43
C ARG A 9 6.23 16.98 -7.10
N ILE A 10 4.91 17.23 -7.11
CA ILE A 10 4.14 17.41 -5.87
C ILE A 10 4.18 16.13 -5.02
N ALA A 11 3.94 14.97 -5.62
CA ALA A 11 4.00 13.70 -4.91
C ALA A 11 5.40 13.46 -4.30
N ALA A 12 6.47 13.76 -5.04
CA ALA A 12 7.83 13.64 -4.53
C ALA A 12 8.12 14.62 -3.38
N LEU A 13 7.67 15.87 -3.49
CA LEU A 13 7.83 16.87 -2.42
C LEU A 13 7.08 16.47 -1.16
N LEU A 14 5.84 15.98 -1.28
CA LEU A 14 5.05 15.49 -0.15
C LEU A 14 5.71 14.27 0.50
N ALA A 15 6.27 13.36 -0.29
CA ALA A 15 7.01 12.21 0.24
C ALA A 15 8.27 12.62 1.01
N MET A 16 9.05 13.58 0.48
CA MET A 16 10.25 14.08 1.17
C MET A 16 9.93 14.85 2.45
N ALA A 17 8.79 15.52 2.50
CA ALA A 17 8.36 16.30 3.66
C ALA A 17 7.64 15.48 4.74
N ALA A 18 7.30 14.21 4.48
CA ALA A 18 6.55 13.38 5.42
C ALA A 18 7.45 12.91 6.60
N PRO A 19 7.16 13.32 7.84
CA PRO A 19 7.96 12.96 9.02
C PRO A 19 8.12 11.45 9.22
N SER A 20 7.09 10.65 8.94
CA SER A 20 7.12 9.19 9.08
C SER A 20 8.11 8.54 8.13
N LEU A 21 8.21 9.02 6.89
CA LEU A 21 9.17 8.50 5.92
C LEU A 21 10.60 8.80 6.37
N ILE A 22 10.85 9.99 6.92
CA ILE A 22 12.14 10.35 7.49
C ILE A 22 12.45 9.47 8.71
N LEU A 23 11.51 9.35 9.65
CA LEU A 23 11.67 8.60 10.89
C LEU A 23 11.97 7.12 10.61
N TRP A 24 11.14 6.44 9.82
CA TRP A 24 11.32 5.01 9.55
C TRP A 24 12.52 4.71 8.65
N SER A 25 12.97 5.70 7.86
CA SER A 25 14.26 5.60 7.14
C SER A 25 15.46 5.76 8.06
N ALA A 26 15.36 6.63 9.08
CA ALA A 26 16.44 6.90 10.02
C ALA A 26 16.64 5.78 11.06
N VAL A 27 15.57 5.10 11.47
CA VAL A 27 15.63 4.04 12.51
C VAL A 27 16.26 2.72 11.99
N GLY A 28 16.55 2.62 10.69
CA GLY A 28 17.24 1.44 10.12
C GLY A 28 16.41 0.16 10.13
N VAL A 29 15.08 0.28 10.28
CA VAL A 29 14.16 -0.86 10.25
C VAL A 29 13.96 -1.33 8.81
N ARG A 30 13.49 -2.57 8.62
CA ARG A 30 13.18 -3.17 7.30
C ARG A 30 12.16 -2.38 6.46
N ASP A 31 11.56 -1.30 6.94
CA ASP A 31 10.52 -0.56 6.23
C ASP A 31 11.05 0.27 5.06
N ALA A 32 12.21 0.90 5.19
CA ALA A 32 12.80 1.70 4.10
C ALA A 32 12.97 0.91 2.79
N PRO A 33 13.60 -0.30 2.78
CA PRO A 33 13.68 -1.10 1.57
C PRO A 33 12.31 -1.59 1.08
N ILE A 34 11.35 -1.83 2.00
CA ILE A 34 9.98 -2.18 1.62
C ILE A 34 9.31 -1.01 0.87
N HIS A 35 9.41 0.21 1.39
CA HIS A 35 8.84 1.40 0.77
C HIS A 35 9.42 1.65 -0.63
N LEU A 36 10.75 1.52 -0.76
CA LEU A 36 11.43 1.66 -2.04
C LEU A 36 10.98 0.58 -3.05
N CYS A 37 11.01 -0.69 -2.65
CA CYS A 37 10.60 -1.79 -3.52
C CYS A 37 9.12 -1.72 -3.89
N LEU A 38 8.26 -1.27 -2.98
CA LEU A 38 6.84 -1.02 -3.24
C LEU A 38 6.67 0.03 -4.34
N MET A 39 7.35 1.17 -4.23
CA MET A 39 7.25 2.24 -5.23
C MET A 39 7.84 1.83 -6.59
N ILE A 40 8.97 1.13 -6.61
CA ILE A 40 9.59 0.63 -7.85
C ILE A 40 8.72 -0.43 -8.51
N GLY A 41 8.27 -1.43 -7.75
CA GLY A 41 7.40 -2.49 -8.25
C GLY A 41 6.09 -1.95 -8.79
N MET A 42 5.51 -0.99 -8.07
CA MET A 42 4.27 -0.33 -8.49
C MET A 42 4.44 0.53 -9.75
N ALA A 43 5.52 1.30 -9.84
CA ALA A 43 5.83 2.08 -11.03
C ALA A 43 6.09 1.18 -12.26
N ALA A 44 6.79 0.06 -12.08
CA ALA A 44 7.02 -0.92 -13.12
C ALA A 44 5.70 -1.60 -13.56
N ALA A 45 4.84 -1.98 -12.61
CA ALA A 45 3.52 -2.56 -12.88
C ALA A 45 2.62 -1.62 -13.68
N CYS A 46 2.56 -0.33 -13.32
CA CYS A 46 1.83 0.67 -14.09
C CYS A 46 2.43 0.90 -15.48
N ARG A 47 3.76 0.91 -15.59
CA ARG A 47 4.43 1.09 -16.88
C ARG A 47 4.15 -0.07 -17.83
N LEU A 48 4.04 -1.31 -17.34
CA LEU A 48 3.69 -2.48 -18.14
C LEU A 48 2.33 -2.36 -18.82
N GLU A 49 1.37 -1.62 -18.23
CA GLU A 49 0.08 -1.35 -18.88
C GLU A 49 0.23 -0.39 -20.08
N SER A 50 1.11 0.60 -19.96
CA SER A 50 1.32 1.63 -21.00
C SER A 50 2.29 1.18 -22.10
N GLN A 51 3.39 0.55 -21.72
CA GLN A 51 4.51 0.16 -22.57
C GLN A 51 5.00 -1.24 -22.19
N ALA A 52 4.89 -2.16 -23.14
CA ALA A 52 5.22 -3.58 -22.96
C ALA A 52 6.73 -3.83 -23.07
N ARG A 53 7.51 -3.46 -22.03
CA ARG A 53 8.97 -3.63 -22.01
C ARG A 53 9.39 -4.77 -21.08
N LEU A 54 10.15 -5.74 -21.60
CA LEU A 54 10.68 -6.87 -20.81
C LEU A 54 11.51 -6.43 -19.58
N PRO A 55 12.35 -5.38 -19.65
CA PRO A 55 13.04 -4.87 -18.45
C PRO A 55 12.09 -4.44 -17.33
N MET A 56 10.92 -3.89 -17.65
CA MET A 56 9.95 -3.48 -16.63
C MET A 56 9.33 -4.70 -15.94
N LEU A 57 9.16 -5.81 -16.66
CA LEU A 57 8.69 -7.07 -16.08
C LEU A 57 9.73 -7.65 -15.10
N VAL A 58 11.01 -7.63 -15.48
CA VAL A 58 12.10 -8.08 -14.59
C VAL A 58 12.16 -7.23 -13.33
N VAL A 59 12.11 -5.90 -13.46
CA VAL A 59 12.10 -4.98 -12.30
C VAL A 59 10.88 -5.21 -11.41
N ALA A 60 9.70 -5.40 -11.99
CA ALA A 60 8.48 -5.67 -11.24
C ALA A 60 8.58 -6.99 -10.46
N CYS A 61 9.04 -8.07 -11.10
CA CYS A 61 9.19 -9.38 -10.47
C CYS A 61 10.32 -9.41 -9.42
N LEU A 62 11.44 -8.73 -9.66
CA LEU A 62 12.50 -8.57 -8.65
C LEU A 62 11.95 -7.84 -7.41
N SER A 63 11.21 -6.76 -7.63
CA SER A 63 10.57 -6.00 -6.54
C SER A 63 9.60 -6.87 -5.76
N VAL A 64 8.76 -7.67 -6.44
CA VAL A 64 7.86 -8.63 -5.81
C VAL A 64 8.63 -9.68 -5.01
N GLY A 65 9.70 -10.27 -5.55
CA GLY A 65 10.52 -11.25 -4.85
C GLY A 65 11.14 -10.71 -3.56
N ILE A 66 11.71 -9.49 -3.61
CA ILE A 66 12.27 -8.81 -2.44
C ILE A 66 11.15 -8.50 -1.43
N LEU A 67 10.02 -7.98 -1.88
CA LEU A 67 8.88 -7.68 -1.02
C LEU A 67 8.33 -8.94 -0.36
N THR A 68 8.22 -10.06 -1.06
CA THR A 68 7.72 -11.30 -0.46
C THR A 68 8.68 -11.81 0.62
N GLY A 69 10.00 -11.69 0.42
CA GLY A 69 10.98 -12.05 1.45
C GLY A 69 10.97 -11.15 2.69
N LEU A 70 10.75 -9.83 2.51
CA LEU A 70 10.73 -8.87 3.63
C LEU A 70 9.36 -8.76 4.31
N ARG A 71 8.29 -8.87 3.53
CA ARG A 71 6.88 -8.69 3.94
C ARG A 71 5.94 -9.46 2.98
N PRO A 72 5.70 -10.76 3.24
CA PRO A 72 5.00 -11.67 2.32
C PRO A 72 3.67 -11.14 1.76
N HIS A 73 2.82 -10.59 2.63
CA HIS A 73 1.50 -10.08 2.23
C HIS A 73 1.58 -8.92 1.24
N VAL A 74 2.55 -8.00 1.38
CA VAL A 74 2.74 -6.89 0.44
C VAL A 74 3.28 -7.39 -0.89
N GLY A 75 4.23 -8.33 -0.85
CA GLY A 75 4.75 -8.96 -2.06
C GLY A 75 3.66 -9.61 -2.90
N VAL A 76 2.75 -10.37 -2.27
CA VAL A 76 1.59 -10.99 -2.93
C VAL A 76 0.66 -9.92 -3.52
N ILE A 77 0.33 -8.87 -2.78
CA ILE A 77 -0.56 -7.80 -3.25
C ILE A 77 0.03 -7.07 -4.46
N VAL A 78 1.32 -6.72 -4.42
CA VAL A 78 2.01 -6.10 -5.56
C VAL A 78 2.09 -7.08 -6.74
N GLY A 79 2.33 -8.36 -6.47
CA GLY A 79 2.31 -9.43 -7.47
C GLY A 79 0.97 -9.52 -8.21
N LEU A 80 -0.15 -9.44 -7.49
CA LEU A 80 -1.50 -9.35 -8.09
C LEU A 80 -1.63 -8.11 -8.98
N GLY A 81 -1.06 -6.98 -8.58
CA GLY A 81 -0.98 -5.78 -9.41
C GLY A 81 -0.19 -5.99 -10.70
N VAL A 82 0.97 -6.66 -10.64
CA VAL A 82 1.79 -6.99 -11.82
C VAL A 82 1.04 -7.93 -12.76
N ILE A 83 0.35 -8.95 -12.23
CA ILE A 83 -0.48 -9.87 -13.00
C ILE A 83 -1.62 -9.10 -13.68
N ALA A 84 -2.34 -8.25 -12.95
CA ALA A 84 -3.42 -7.43 -13.50
C ALA A 84 -2.91 -6.51 -14.63
N GLY A 85 -1.76 -5.85 -14.43
CA GLY A 85 -1.16 -4.96 -15.42
C GLY A 85 -0.69 -5.68 -16.69
N THR A 86 -0.10 -6.86 -16.55
CA THR A 86 0.36 -7.67 -17.69
C THR A 86 -0.79 -8.29 -18.49
N LEU A 87 -1.84 -8.77 -17.81
CA LEU A 87 -3.02 -9.36 -18.46
C LEU A 87 -3.86 -8.34 -19.22
N ARG A 88 -3.77 -7.05 -18.89
CA ARG A 88 -4.54 -5.98 -19.56
C ARG A 88 -4.15 -5.78 -21.03
N ARG A 89 -2.92 -6.17 -21.40
CA ARG A 89 -2.47 -6.26 -22.79
C ARG A 89 -1.68 -7.55 -22.90
N PRO A 90 -2.26 -8.72 -23.16
CA PRO A 90 -1.49 -9.96 -23.19
C PRO A 90 -0.58 -9.99 -24.43
N SER A 91 0.63 -10.53 -24.28
CA SER A 91 1.37 -11.12 -25.42
C SER A 91 2.08 -12.38 -24.96
N ILE A 92 2.27 -13.31 -25.89
CA ILE A 92 2.93 -14.59 -25.64
C ILE A 92 4.26 -14.43 -24.86
N PRO A 93 5.23 -13.57 -25.26
CA PRO A 93 6.48 -13.44 -24.52
C PRO A 93 6.29 -12.83 -23.11
N ARG A 94 5.24 -12.04 -22.89
CA ARG A 94 4.93 -11.45 -21.58
C ARG A 94 4.29 -12.46 -20.64
N VAL A 95 3.32 -13.22 -21.14
CA VAL A 95 2.67 -14.27 -20.36
C VAL A 95 3.68 -15.37 -20.03
N ALA A 96 4.52 -15.76 -20.99
CA ALA A 96 5.63 -16.69 -20.76
C ALA A 96 6.67 -16.14 -19.78
N GLY A 97 7.08 -14.88 -19.93
CA GLY A 97 8.03 -14.23 -19.01
C GLY A 97 7.48 -14.09 -17.60
N LEU A 98 6.18 -13.74 -17.46
CA LEU A 98 5.50 -13.69 -16.17
C LEU A 98 5.41 -15.09 -15.56
N ALA A 99 5.00 -16.10 -16.32
CA ALA A 99 4.94 -17.47 -15.84
C ALA A 99 6.31 -17.96 -15.35
N PHE A 100 7.37 -17.71 -16.14
CA PHE A 100 8.74 -18.03 -15.76
C PHE A 100 9.18 -17.32 -14.48
N LEU A 101 8.88 -16.03 -14.35
CA LEU A 101 9.24 -15.25 -13.16
C LEU A 101 8.40 -15.60 -11.93
N VAL A 102 7.11 -15.91 -12.09
CA VAL A 102 6.24 -16.38 -11.00
C VAL A 102 6.74 -17.74 -10.50
N VAL A 103 7.11 -18.65 -11.40
CA VAL A 103 7.72 -19.92 -11.03
C VAL A 103 9.06 -19.68 -10.35
N GLY A 104 9.94 -18.83 -10.88
CA GLY A 104 11.25 -18.54 -10.29
C GLY A 104 11.20 -17.86 -8.92
N VAL A 105 10.29 -16.90 -8.74
CA VAL A 105 10.06 -16.25 -7.44
C VAL A 105 9.40 -17.24 -6.47
N GLY A 106 8.42 -18.02 -6.94
CA GLY A 106 7.74 -19.05 -6.15
C GLY A 106 8.68 -20.14 -5.66
N THR A 107 9.62 -20.60 -6.50
CA THR A 107 10.64 -21.58 -6.11
C THR A 107 11.67 -20.98 -5.16
N ALA A 108 12.09 -19.72 -5.35
CA ALA A 108 12.99 -19.04 -4.41
C ALA A 108 12.37 -18.89 -3.00
N ILE A 109 11.07 -18.55 -2.93
CA ILE A 109 10.34 -18.45 -1.67
C ILE A 109 10.13 -19.83 -1.03
N ALA A 110 9.83 -20.85 -1.84
CA ALA A 110 9.72 -22.23 -1.36
C ALA A 110 11.05 -22.72 -0.76
N ALA A 111 12.17 -22.42 -1.43
CA ALA A 111 13.52 -22.72 -0.94
C ALA A 111 13.86 -21.98 0.36
N ALA A 112 13.27 -20.81 0.60
CA ALA A 112 13.37 -20.07 1.86
C ALA A 112 12.48 -20.64 2.99
N GLY A 113 11.80 -21.77 2.77
CA GLY A 113 10.99 -22.45 3.79
C GLY A 113 9.60 -21.86 4.00
N GLN A 114 9.14 -20.96 3.14
CA GLN A 114 7.80 -20.35 3.23
C GLN A 114 6.75 -21.04 2.34
N GLY A 115 7.11 -22.14 1.67
CA GLY A 115 6.26 -22.81 0.68
C GLY A 115 6.18 -22.07 -0.65
N PHE A 116 5.60 -22.70 -1.68
CA PHE A 116 5.51 -22.10 -3.03
C PHE A 116 4.65 -20.83 -2.99
N LEU A 117 5.25 -19.68 -3.34
CA LEU A 117 4.64 -18.35 -3.27
C LEU A 117 4.09 -17.96 -1.89
N GLY A 118 4.49 -18.63 -0.81
CA GLY A 118 3.94 -18.37 0.53
C GLY A 118 2.57 -19.00 0.77
N TYR A 119 2.07 -19.89 -0.11
CA TYR A 119 0.71 -20.42 -0.04
C TYR A 119 0.38 -21.08 1.29
N GLU A 120 1.26 -21.94 1.81
CA GLU A 120 1.03 -22.63 3.08
C GLU A 120 0.94 -21.65 4.26
N HIS A 121 1.78 -20.62 4.24
CA HIS A 121 1.73 -19.54 5.23
C HIS A 121 0.44 -18.72 5.09
N ILE A 122 0.00 -18.41 3.86
CA ILE A 122 -1.23 -17.64 3.63
C ILE A 122 -2.46 -18.45 4.08
N VAL A 123 -2.54 -19.73 3.74
CA VAL A 123 -3.70 -20.56 4.12
C VAL A 123 -3.79 -20.76 5.63
N GLN A 124 -2.65 -20.98 6.30
CA GLN A 124 -2.63 -21.17 7.75
C GLN A 124 -2.83 -19.86 8.53
N GLU A 125 -2.32 -18.74 8.02
CA GLU A 125 -2.33 -17.46 8.75
C GLU A 125 -3.55 -16.56 8.45
N TRP A 126 -4.33 -16.85 7.39
CA TRP A 126 -5.45 -16.00 6.96
C TRP A 126 -6.83 -16.59 7.21
N GLY A 127 -6.92 -17.72 7.92
CA GLY A 127 -8.18 -18.13 8.52
C GLY A 127 -8.69 -17.06 9.48
N LEU A 128 -10.02 -16.88 9.59
CA LEU A 128 -10.60 -15.85 10.46
C LEU A 128 -10.12 -15.97 11.91
N GLN A 129 -9.90 -17.20 12.40
CA GLN A 129 -9.31 -17.48 13.69
C GLN A 129 -7.83 -17.06 13.77
N ALA A 130 -7.03 -17.33 12.75
CA ALA A 130 -5.62 -16.93 12.72
C ALA A 130 -5.45 -15.40 12.66
N LEU A 131 -6.32 -14.73 11.89
CA LEU A 131 -6.41 -13.26 11.86
C LEU A 131 -6.79 -12.70 13.23
N ALA A 132 -7.77 -13.32 13.92
CA ALA A 132 -8.17 -12.91 15.26
C ALA A 132 -7.01 -13.03 16.25
N THR A 133 -6.28 -14.14 16.24
CA THR A 133 -5.09 -14.34 17.09
C THR A 133 -4.00 -13.32 16.79
N LYS A 134 -3.63 -13.13 15.52
CA LYS A 134 -2.61 -12.13 15.13
C LYS A 134 -3.00 -10.71 15.55
N ARG A 135 -4.27 -10.35 15.40
CA ARG A 135 -4.77 -9.05 15.85
C ARG A 135 -4.68 -8.90 17.36
N MET A 136 -5.06 -9.94 18.12
CA MET A 136 -4.96 -9.93 19.58
C MET A 136 -3.51 -9.80 20.04
N ASP A 137 -2.57 -10.50 19.41
CA ASP A 137 -1.14 -10.39 19.71
C ASP A 137 -0.61 -8.96 19.48
N LEU A 138 -1.08 -8.29 18.44
CA LEU A 138 -0.75 -6.89 18.19
C LEU A 138 -1.41 -5.95 19.22
N ALA A 139 -2.60 -6.29 19.72
CA ALA A 139 -3.35 -5.49 20.67
C ALA A 139 -2.88 -5.63 22.13
N THR A 140 -2.17 -6.69 22.51
CA THR A 140 -1.77 -6.96 23.91
C THR A 140 -0.47 -6.24 24.34
N GLY A 141 0.26 -5.63 23.39
CA GLY A 141 1.61 -5.09 23.62
C GLY A 141 1.74 -3.64 24.11
N GLY A 142 0.67 -2.90 24.44
CA GLY A 142 0.80 -1.56 25.03
C GLY A 142 -0.49 -0.72 25.12
N ASP A 143 -0.38 0.47 25.74
CA ASP A 143 -1.49 1.41 26.03
C ASP A 143 -2.19 2.03 24.79
N SER A 144 -1.73 1.65 23.58
CA SER A 144 -2.22 2.16 22.29
C SER A 144 -2.99 1.09 21.48
N SER A 145 -3.52 0.08 22.15
CA SER A 145 -4.41 -0.91 21.54
C SER A 145 -5.79 -0.33 21.28
N TYR A 146 -6.47 -0.79 20.21
CA TYR A 146 -7.84 -0.38 19.93
C TYR A 146 -8.73 -1.57 19.58
N MET A 147 -9.92 -1.59 20.19
CA MET A 147 -10.95 -2.60 19.94
C MET A 147 -10.43 -4.05 20.05
N ALA A 148 -9.61 -4.32 21.10
CA ALA A 148 -9.03 -5.63 21.37
C ALA A 148 -10.06 -6.71 21.73
N HIS A 149 -11.26 -6.30 22.15
CA HIS A 149 -12.34 -7.19 22.61
C HIS A 149 -13.26 -7.69 21.49
N VAL A 150 -13.05 -7.25 20.24
CA VAL A 150 -13.92 -7.63 19.11
C VAL A 150 -13.46 -8.97 18.53
N ASN A 151 -14.38 -9.95 18.45
CA ASN A 151 -14.07 -11.25 17.90
C ASN A 151 -14.29 -11.30 16.38
N ILE A 152 -13.23 -10.99 15.64
CA ILE A 152 -13.24 -11.02 14.17
C ILE A 152 -13.36 -12.43 13.58
N ALA A 153 -13.30 -13.49 14.41
CA ALA A 153 -13.54 -14.86 13.95
C ALA A 153 -15.00 -15.09 13.51
N ASN A 154 -15.94 -14.29 14.02
CA ASN A 154 -17.33 -14.30 13.64
C ASN A 154 -17.58 -13.36 12.45
N PRO A 155 -18.03 -13.86 11.27
CA PRO A 155 -18.29 -13.02 10.10
C PRO A 155 -19.27 -11.86 10.37
N GLY A 156 -20.25 -12.06 11.26
CA GLY A 156 -21.22 -11.03 11.60
C GLY A 156 -20.61 -9.86 12.39
N GLU A 157 -19.69 -10.17 13.31
CA GLU A 157 -18.96 -9.16 14.07
C GLU A 157 -17.92 -8.45 13.21
N LEU A 158 -17.25 -9.19 12.32
CA LEU A 158 -16.32 -8.63 11.35
C LEU A 158 -16.96 -7.53 10.50
N VAL A 159 -18.15 -7.77 9.94
CA VAL A 159 -18.86 -6.78 9.11
C VAL A 159 -19.24 -5.53 9.91
N ARG A 160 -19.62 -5.68 11.19
CA ARG A 160 -19.93 -4.55 12.08
C ARG A 160 -18.67 -3.78 12.49
N PHE A 161 -17.54 -4.48 12.61
CA PHE A 161 -16.26 -3.90 12.98
C PHE A 161 -15.60 -3.15 11.82
N LEU A 162 -15.81 -3.58 10.58
CA LEU A 162 -15.13 -3.06 9.41
C LEU A 162 -15.22 -1.53 9.23
N PRO A 163 -16.38 -0.87 9.39
CA PRO A 163 -16.47 0.60 9.29
C PRO A 163 -15.61 1.32 10.33
N ILE A 164 -15.57 0.79 11.55
CA ILE A 164 -14.76 1.34 12.66
C ILE A 164 -13.28 1.16 12.33
N ALA A 165 -12.89 -0.05 11.91
CA ALA A 165 -11.51 -0.35 11.55
C ALA A 165 -11.01 0.53 10.39
N ILE A 166 -11.84 0.75 9.36
CA ILE A 166 -11.53 1.66 8.24
C ILE A 166 -11.33 3.08 8.77
N PHE A 167 -12.22 3.54 9.66
CA PHE A 167 -12.11 4.86 10.25
C PHE A 167 -10.80 5.02 11.05
N TYR A 168 -10.45 4.03 11.88
CA TYR A 168 -9.16 4.01 12.57
C TYR A 168 -7.98 3.99 11.59
N PHE A 169 -8.03 3.19 10.54
CA PHE A 169 -6.98 3.13 9.52
C PHE A 169 -6.71 4.51 8.90
N PHE A 170 -7.76 5.25 8.51
CA PHE A 170 -7.60 6.55 7.86
C PHE A 170 -7.29 7.69 8.83
N PHE A 171 -7.82 7.66 10.05
CA PHE A 171 -7.82 8.82 10.94
C PHE A 171 -6.97 8.66 12.21
N SER A 172 -6.50 7.47 12.57
CA SER A 172 -5.66 7.31 13.77
C SER A 172 -4.20 7.79 13.52
N PRO A 173 -3.39 8.16 14.52
CA PRO A 173 -3.81 8.55 15.86
C PRO A 173 -4.69 9.78 15.81
N PHE A 174 -5.73 9.79 16.64
CA PHE A 174 -6.58 10.97 16.75
C PHE A 174 -5.90 12.08 17.57
N PRO A 175 -6.24 13.36 17.37
CA PRO A 175 -5.66 14.46 18.12
C PRO A 175 -5.71 14.30 19.65
N TRP A 176 -6.80 13.72 20.15
CA TRP A 176 -7.01 13.45 21.58
C TRP A 176 -6.29 12.19 22.10
N GLU A 177 -5.77 11.33 21.22
CA GLU A 177 -4.97 10.15 21.59
C GLU A 177 -3.48 10.49 21.75
N ALA A 178 -3.06 11.68 21.31
CA ALA A 178 -1.67 12.11 21.35
C ALA A 178 -1.05 12.19 22.75
N THR A 179 -1.89 12.33 23.77
CA THR A 179 -1.44 12.36 25.18
C THR A 179 -1.12 10.97 25.72
N ARG A 180 -1.50 9.89 25.01
CA ARG A 180 -1.32 8.50 25.46
C ARG A 180 0.04 7.90 25.13
N SER A 181 0.77 8.49 24.18
CA SER A 181 2.08 7.97 23.75
C SER A 181 2.94 9.07 23.13
N SER A 182 4.25 9.05 23.41
CA SER A 182 5.22 9.96 22.80
C SER A 182 5.25 9.82 21.27
N LEU A 183 5.07 8.61 20.74
CA LEU A 183 5.00 8.37 19.30
C LEU A 183 3.72 8.96 18.68
N ALA A 184 2.60 8.95 19.42
CA ALA A 184 1.37 9.60 19.01
C ALA A 184 1.53 11.14 18.95
N LEU A 185 2.26 11.72 19.91
CA LEU A 185 2.57 13.14 19.89
C LEU A 185 3.45 13.55 18.69
N MET A 186 4.49 12.77 18.38
CA MET A 186 5.39 13.04 17.24
C MET A 186 4.70 12.89 15.88
N SER A 187 3.67 12.05 15.79
CA SER A 187 2.91 11.79 14.56
C SER A 187 1.73 12.75 14.34
N LEU A 188 1.42 13.62 15.29
CA LEU A 188 0.33 14.57 15.18
C LEU A 188 0.44 15.53 13.98
N PRO A 189 1.58 16.21 13.74
CA PRO A 189 1.68 17.18 12.64
C PRO A 189 1.42 16.51 11.28
N GLU A 190 1.93 15.29 11.12
CA GLU A 190 1.73 14.49 9.91
C GLU A 190 0.28 14.02 9.78
N SER A 191 -0.35 13.59 10.88
CA SER A 191 -1.75 13.14 10.86
C SER A 191 -2.70 14.30 10.50
N LEU A 192 -2.46 15.50 11.04
CA LEU A 192 -3.21 16.70 10.67
C LEU A 192 -3.00 17.05 9.18
N CYS A 193 -1.75 17.04 8.70
CA CYS A 193 -1.45 17.23 7.29
C CYS A 193 -2.19 16.20 6.42
N TRP A 194 -2.14 14.92 6.80
CA TRP A 194 -2.85 13.84 6.13
C TRP A 194 -4.36 14.11 6.03
N TYR A 195 -5.02 14.57 7.10
CA TYR A 195 -6.44 14.91 7.05
C TYR A 195 -6.75 16.01 6.03
N THR A 196 -5.89 17.03 5.93
CA THR A 196 -6.08 18.10 4.94
C THR A 196 -5.92 17.61 3.50
N LEU A 197 -5.18 16.51 3.29
CA LEU A 197 -4.97 15.90 1.98
C LEU A 197 -6.09 14.92 1.58
N LEU A 198 -6.91 14.43 2.51
CA LEU A 198 -7.98 13.47 2.22
C LEU A 198 -9.01 13.97 1.19
N PRO A 199 -9.49 15.23 1.23
CA PRO A 199 -10.37 15.75 0.18
C PRO A 199 -9.72 15.73 -1.21
N ALA A 200 -8.42 16.05 -1.30
CA ALA A 200 -7.66 15.96 -2.55
C ALA A 200 -7.48 14.51 -2.99
N ALA A 201 -7.24 13.58 -2.07
CA ALA A 201 -7.20 12.15 -2.36
C ALA A 201 -8.53 11.67 -2.99
N ALA A 202 -9.67 12.06 -2.39
CA ALA A 202 -10.99 11.67 -2.86
C ALA A 202 -11.29 12.23 -4.26
N VAL A 203 -11.05 13.53 -4.47
CA VAL A 203 -11.25 14.19 -5.78
C VAL A 203 -10.32 13.59 -6.84
N GLY A 204 -9.04 13.44 -6.54
CA GLY A 204 -8.07 12.89 -7.48
C GLY A 204 -8.33 11.41 -7.80
N THR A 205 -8.78 10.62 -6.82
CA THR A 205 -9.20 9.23 -7.05
C THR A 205 -10.39 9.18 -8.00
N ALA A 206 -11.43 9.99 -7.74
CA ALA A 206 -12.60 10.08 -8.62
C ALA A 206 -12.23 10.54 -10.05
N MET A 207 -11.30 11.50 -10.17
CA MET A 207 -10.79 11.95 -11.46
C MET A 207 -10.05 10.84 -12.22
N LEU A 208 -9.09 10.19 -11.57
CA LEU A 208 -8.28 9.12 -12.18
C LEU A 208 -9.13 7.90 -12.57
N LEU A 209 -10.11 7.53 -11.74
CA LEU A 209 -11.03 6.43 -12.07
C LEU A 209 -11.94 6.77 -13.26
N ARG A 210 -12.30 8.05 -13.45
CA ARG A 210 -13.09 8.51 -14.61
C ARG A 210 -12.25 8.59 -15.89
N SER A 211 -11.04 9.14 -15.81
CA SER A 211 -10.15 9.28 -16.98
C SER A 211 -9.45 7.99 -17.39
N ARG A 212 -9.43 6.98 -16.50
CA ARG A 212 -8.87 5.64 -16.74
C ARG A 212 -7.45 5.64 -17.34
N PRO A 213 -6.48 6.40 -16.80
CA PRO A 213 -5.13 6.40 -17.32
C PRO A 213 -4.49 5.01 -17.13
N PRO A 214 -3.57 4.59 -18.02
CA PRO A 214 -2.94 3.28 -17.92
C PRO A 214 -2.17 3.14 -16.61
N GLY A 215 -2.48 2.14 -15.78
CA GLY A 215 -1.89 1.94 -14.44
C GLY A 215 -2.87 2.21 -13.28
N ILE A 216 -3.98 2.92 -13.51
CA ILE A 216 -4.93 3.23 -12.42
C ILE A 216 -5.61 1.98 -11.87
N ALA A 217 -5.86 0.98 -12.72
CA ALA A 217 -6.49 -0.26 -12.30
C ALA A 217 -5.57 -1.03 -11.35
N THR A 218 -4.29 -1.16 -11.73
CA THR A 218 -3.25 -1.73 -10.87
C THR A 218 -3.14 -0.97 -9.54
N LEU A 219 -3.13 0.36 -9.58
CA LEU A 219 -3.06 1.19 -8.38
C LEU A 219 -4.26 0.99 -7.46
N ALA A 220 -5.47 1.00 -8.02
CA ALA A 220 -6.69 0.80 -7.27
C ALA A 220 -6.73 -0.60 -6.61
N ILE A 221 -6.36 -1.65 -7.34
CA ILE A 221 -6.32 -3.02 -6.80
C ILE A 221 -5.31 -3.11 -5.64
N VAL A 222 -4.06 -2.68 -5.87
CA VAL A 222 -3.01 -2.73 -4.85
C VAL A 222 -3.39 -1.93 -3.62
N MET A 223 -3.87 -0.69 -3.77
CA MET A 223 -4.29 0.14 -2.65
C MET A 223 -5.47 -0.46 -1.89
N THR A 224 -6.47 -1.01 -2.60
CA THR A 224 -7.65 -1.60 -1.96
C THR A 224 -7.26 -2.85 -1.16
N CYS A 225 -6.49 -3.75 -1.75
CA CYS A 225 -6.00 -4.94 -1.05
C CYS A 225 -5.16 -4.55 0.16
N LEU A 226 -4.22 -3.62 0.01
CA LEU A 226 -3.36 -3.14 1.10
C LEU A 226 -4.17 -2.52 2.24
N GLY A 227 -5.16 -1.69 1.89
CA GLY A 227 -6.06 -1.05 2.86
C GLY A 227 -6.88 -2.07 3.63
N ILE A 228 -7.48 -3.06 2.96
CA ILE A 228 -8.25 -4.13 3.61
C ILE A 228 -7.36 -4.91 4.57
N VAL A 229 -6.18 -5.33 4.10
CA VAL A 229 -5.25 -6.13 4.90
C VAL A 229 -4.81 -5.39 6.17
N TYR A 230 -4.41 -4.13 6.07
CA TYR A 230 -4.00 -3.36 7.25
C TYR A 230 -5.16 -2.99 8.17
N THR A 231 -6.35 -2.75 7.61
CA THR A 231 -7.55 -2.50 8.41
C THR A 231 -7.88 -3.71 9.31
N LEU A 232 -7.70 -4.93 8.79
CA LEU A 232 -8.06 -6.15 9.51
C LEU A 232 -6.96 -6.62 10.47
N LEU A 233 -5.70 -6.57 10.04
CA LEU A 233 -4.57 -7.11 10.81
C LEU A 233 -4.22 -6.24 12.02
N GLU A 234 -4.24 -4.92 11.88
CA GLU A 234 -3.59 -4.05 12.86
C GLU A 234 -4.47 -3.80 14.09
N GLY A 235 -4.09 -4.36 15.24
CA GLY A 235 -4.74 -4.12 16.54
C GLY A 235 -4.16 -2.97 17.37
N ASN A 236 -3.08 -2.34 16.89
CA ASN A 236 -2.31 -1.33 17.61
C ASN A 236 -2.15 -0.07 16.77
N VAL A 237 -2.41 1.10 17.36
CA VAL A 237 -2.34 2.39 16.67
C VAL A 237 -0.92 2.72 16.18
N GLY A 238 0.11 2.35 16.95
CA GLY A 238 1.51 2.60 16.58
C GLY A 238 1.97 1.74 15.39
N THR A 239 1.62 0.45 15.36
CA THR A 239 1.94 -0.42 14.22
C THR A 239 1.11 -0.05 12.99
N LEU A 240 -0.16 0.27 13.19
CA LEU A 240 -1.04 0.80 12.17
C LEU A 240 -0.46 2.06 11.51
N TYR A 241 0.01 3.02 12.31
CA TYR A 241 0.65 4.24 11.81
C TYR A 241 1.85 3.93 10.92
N ARG A 242 2.71 3.02 11.37
CA ARG A 242 3.91 2.58 10.64
C ARG A 242 3.56 1.89 9.33
N HIS A 243 2.60 0.97 9.33
CA HIS A 243 2.25 0.20 8.12
C HIS A 243 1.41 1.01 7.13
N ARG A 244 0.63 1.98 7.61
CA ARG A 244 -0.14 2.90 6.78
C ARG A 244 0.75 3.73 5.85
N VAL A 245 2.01 3.99 6.21
CA VAL A 245 2.95 4.74 5.34
C VAL A 245 3.02 4.15 3.92
N GLN A 246 2.93 2.83 3.80
CA GLN A 246 2.90 2.15 2.50
C GLN A 246 1.67 2.52 1.67
N PHE A 247 0.51 2.60 2.31
CA PHE A 247 -0.71 3.07 1.66
C PHE A 247 -0.63 4.55 1.33
N GLN A 248 -0.11 5.38 2.25
CA GLN A 248 0.04 6.83 2.05
C GLN A 248 0.94 7.13 0.85
N LEU A 249 2.06 6.44 0.71
CA LEU A 249 2.97 6.55 -0.45
C LEU A 249 2.23 6.36 -1.78
N LEU A 250 1.38 5.33 -1.87
CA LEU A 250 0.57 5.09 -3.06
C LEU A 250 -0.53 6.14 -3.24
N ALA A 251 -1.13 6.60 -2.13
CA ALA A 251 -2.16 7.63 -2.12
C ALA A 251 -1.63 9.02 -2.53
N LEU A 252 -0.33 9.27 -2.50
CA LEU A 252 0.25 10.52 -3.00
C LEU A 252 -0.05 10.76 -4.48
N VAL A 253 -0.24 9.70 -5.28
CA VAL A 253 -0.61 9.82 -6.71
C VAL A 253 -2.00 10.46 -6.87
N PRO A 254 -3.10 9.90 -6.32
CA PRO A 254 -4.40 10.56 -6.37
C PRO A 254 -4.41 11.89 -5.61
N ILE A 255 -3.71 12.03 -4.48
CA ILE A 255 -3.62 13.32 -3.76
C ILE A 255 -3.06 14.41 -4.66
N ALA A 256 -1.92 14.16 -5.32
CA ALA A 256 -1.30 15.14 -6.18
C ALA A 256 -2.20 15.47 -7.40
N ALA A 257 -2.94 14.49 -7.93
CA ALA A 257 -3.91 14.73 -9.00
C ALA A 257 -5.07 15.64 -8.54
N GLY A 258 -5.58 15.43 -7.31
CA GLY A 258 -6.63 16.27 -6.72
C GLY A 258 -6.14 17.68 -6.37
N LEU A 259 -4.94 17.80 -5.81
CA LEU A 259 -4.31 19.10 -5.53
C LEU A 259 -4.11 19.92 -6.80
N GLY A 260 -3.71 19.28 -7.91
CA GLY A 260 -3.61 19.95 -9.21
C GLY A 260 -4.93 20.57 -9.70
N ARG A 261 -6.08 20.04 -9.27
CA ARG A 261 -7.40 20.63 -9.54
C ARG A 261 -7.69 21.83 -8.64
N PHE A 262 -7.30 21.77 -7.36
CA PHE A 262 -7.55 22.86 -6.40
C PHE A 262 -6.59 24.05 -6.58
N LEU A 263 -5.33 23.81 -6.93
CA LEU A 263 -4.27 24.82 -7.03
C LEU A 263 -4.17 25.49 -8.42
N GLY A 264 -5.03 25.11 -9.38
CA GLY A 264 -5.17 25.76 -10.68
C GLY A 264 -4.18 25.32 -11.78
N PRO A 265 -4.27 25.93 -12.98
CA PRO A 265 -3.67 25.42 -14.23
C PRO A 265 -2.14 25.38 -14.27
N ARG A 266 -1.44 26.06 -13.35
CA ARG A 266 0.03 25.95 -13.22
C ARG A 266 0.49 24.55 -12.80
N PHE A 267 -0.42 23.72 -12.29
CA PHE A 267 -0.17 22.37 -11.78
C PHE A 267 -1.10 21.31 -12.40
N ALA A 268 -1.85 21.67 -13.44
CA ALA A 268 -2.86 20.80 -14.04
C ALA A 268 -2.27 19.64 -14.87
N PHE A 269 -2.99 18.52 -14.86
CA PHE A 269 -2.62 17.21 -15.40
C PHE A 269 -2.47 17.13 -16.93
N CYS A 270 -2.61 18.23 -17.67
CA CYS A 270 -2.50 18.25 -19.13
C CYS A 270 -1.84 19.55 -19.63
N ARG A 271 -0.63 19.46 -20.17
CA ARG A 271 -0.42 20.05 -21.50
C ARG A 271 -0.64 18.91 -22.47
N GLU A 272 -1.67 19.03 -23.29
CA GLU A 272 -1.78 18.25 -24.51
C GLU A 272 -0.54 18.58 -25.36
N THR A 273 0.27 17.56 -25.61
CA THR A 273 1.21 17.51 -26.73
C THR A 273 0.96 16.19 -27.42
#